data_AF-A0A553RF30-F1
#
_entry.id   AF-A0A553RF30-F1
#
_cell.length_a   1.000
_cell.length_b   1.000
_cell.length_c   1.000
_cell.angle_alpha   90.00
_cell.angle_beta   90.00
_cell.angle_gamma   90.00
#
_symmetry.space_group_name_H-M   'P 1'
#
loop_
_entity.id
_entity.type
_entity.pdbx_description
1 polymer ?
#
loop_
_entity_poly.entity_id
_entity_poly.type
_entity_poly.pdbx_seq_one_letter_code
_entity_poly.pdbx_strand_id
1 'polypeptide(L)'
;PVEITPGVFQTDQSVDLNGFLWNTDQTCLLRDRQRMRSIKQRYWTLFCGLVLVFFTLCHGEICGPGIDIGNDINNFKRLENCTVVEGYLQILLIGDKNNNNHEVFRTLSFPKLTMITDYLLLFRVSGLESLSTLFPNLAVIRGRNLFYNYALVIFELTSLKDIGLYNLRNITRGAIRIEKNPELCYLDSVDWSLIMDAEFNNYVAGNKQSKECGDVCPGIMEEKPQCIKTNFKGNDNHRCWTSNHCQK
;
A
#
# COMPACT_ATOMS: atom_id res chain seq x y z
N PRO A 1 2.65 -55.38 19.14
CA PRO A 1 4.10 -55.68 19.29
C PRO A 1 4.64 -56.21 17.96
N VAL A 2 5.19 -55.33 17.12
CA VAL A 2 5.88 -55.72 15.90
C VAL A 2 7.21 -54.96 15.84
N GLU A 3 8.24 -55.76 15.62
CA GLU A 3 9.66 -55.46 15.61
C GLU A 3 10.11 -54.48 14.53
N ILE A 4 11.30 -53.94 14.78
CA ILE A 4 12.02 -52.94 14.00
C ILE A 4 13.11 -53.64 13.15
N THR A 5 13.32 -53.09 11.94
CA THR A 5 14.49 -53.10 11.00
C THR A 5 14.77 -54.26 10.04
N PRO A 6 15.48 -54.02 8.90
CA PRO A 6 15.74 -52.77 8.17
C PRO A 6 15.48 -52.86 6.65
N GLY A 7 15.25 -51.73 5.99
CA GLY A 7 15.12 -51.62 4.54
C GLY A 7 15.58 -50.26 4.01
N VAL A 8 16.77 -50.28 3.43
CA VAL A 8 17.56 -49.19 2.83
C VAL A 8 16.74 -48.29 1.89
N PHE A 9 16.81 -46.98 2.10
CA PHE A 9 16.58 -45.97 1.06
C PHE A 9 17.82 -45.08 0.96
N GLN A 10 18.41 -45.09 -0.23
CA GLN A 10 19.59 -44.35 -0.59
C GLN A 10 19.16 -43.29 -1.60
N THR A 11 19.18 -42.03 -1.18
CA THR A 11 19.28 -40.87 -2.08
C THR A 11 20.06 -39.79 -1.35
N ASP A 12 21.18 -39.41 -1.96
CA ASP A 12 22.18 -38.47 -1.47
C ASP A 12 21.58 -37.19 -0.87
N GLN A 13 21.93 -36.92 0.39
CA GLN A 13 21.87 -35.58 0.96
C GLN A 13 23.27 -34.98 0.91
N SER A 14 23.56 -34.19 -0.11
CA SER A 14 24.56 -33.14 0.00
C SER A 14 23.91 -31.93 0.68
N VAL A 15 24.30 -31.69 1.93
CA VAL A 15 23.97 -30.47 2.66
C VAL A 15 24.72 -29.32 2.02
N ASP A 16 24.01 -28.43 1.33
CA ASP A 16 24.55 -27.16 0.87
C ASP A 16 24.00 -25.99 1.70
N LEU A 17 24.94 -25.20 2.20
CA LEU A 17 24.81 -24.27 3.34
C LEU A 17 24.34 -22.86 2.96
N ASN A 18 23.62 -22.67 1.85
CA ASN A 18 23.26 -21.34 1.36
C ASN A 18 21.85 -21.29 0.73
N GLY A 19 20.83 -21.67 1.50
CA GLY A 19 19.42 -21.63 1.08
C GLY A 19 18.86 -20.22 0.82
N PHE A 20 19.31 -19.57 -0.25
CA PHE A 20 18.68 -18.36 -0.79
C PHE A 20 18.22 -18.61 -2.22
N LEU A 21 16.91 -18.82 -2.36
CA LEU A 21 16.19 -18.58 -3.61
C LEU A 21 16.15 -17.06 -3.83
N TRP A 22 16.72 -16.62 -4.95
CA TRP A 22 16.67 -15.22 -5.38
C TRP A 22 15.30 -14.93 -5.98
N ASN A 23 14.59 -13.96 -5.42
CA ASN A 23 13.55 -13.22 -6.12
C ASN A 23 13.91 -11.74 -6.10
N THR A 24 13.89 -11.14 -7.28
CA THR A 24 14.24 -9.76 -7.57
C THR A 24 13.19 -8.82 -7.00
N ASP A 25 13.32 -8.44 -5.73
CA ASP A 25 12.73 -7.22 -5.18
C ASP A 25 13.53 -6.77 -3.95
N GLN A 26 14.32 -5.72 -4.12
CA GLN A 26 15.07 -5.07 -3.04
C GLN A 26 14.10 -4.46 -2.03
N THR A 27 13.89 -5.16 -0.92
CA THR A 27 13.27 -4.59 0.27
C THR A 27 14.33 -3.78 1.03
N CYS A 28 14.21 -2.44 1.08
CA CYS A 28 14.95 -1.64 2.07
C CYS A 28 14.42 -2.09 3.45
N LEU A 29 15.21 -2.94 4.14
CA LEU A 29 14.96 -3.42 5.49
C LEU A 29 14.88 -2.23 6.45
N LEU A 30 13.75 -2.08 7.14
CA LEU A 30 13.69 -1.31 8.38
C LEU A 30 14.65 -1.96 9.37
N ARG A 31 15.50 -1.13 9.97
CA ARG A 31 16.54 -1.53 10.92
C ARG A 31 15.93 -2.17 12.16
N ASP A 32 15.85 -3.49 12.20
CA ASP A 32 15.70 -4.21 13.47
C ASP A 32 16.99 -4.05 14.30
N ARG A 33 16.79 -3.55 15.51
CA ARG A 33 17.86 -3.26 16.48
C ARG A 33 18.39 -4.58 17.05
N GLN A 34 19.32 -5.25 16.36
CA GLN A 34 20.05 -6.38 16.93
C GLN A 34 21.53 -6.10 17.20
N ARG A 35 21.89 -6.45 18.43
CA ARG A 35 23.08 -6.18 19.22
C ARG A 35 24.22 -7.09 18.76
N MET A 36 25.18 -6.55 18.00
CA MET A 36 26.37 -7.30 17.58
C MET A 36 27.40 -7.37 18.71
N ARG A 37 27.53 -8.56 19.32
CA ARG A 37 28.66 -8.94 20.18
C ARG A 37 29.85 -9.33 19.29
N SER A 38 30.98 -8.67 19.53
CA SER A 38 32.39 -9.07 19.32
C SER A 38 32.71 -10.07 18.19
N ILE A 39 33.21 -9.58 17.03
CA ILE A 39 33.99 -10.36 16.06
C ILE A 39 35.19 -9.54 15.57
N LYS A 40 36.33 -10.21 15.44
CA LYS A 40 37.71 -9.70 15.48
C LYS A 40 38.12 -8.69 14.39
N GLN A 41 39.02 -7.83 14.84
CA GLN A 41 39.69 -6.70 14.22
C GLN A 41 40.69 -7.13 13.12
N ARG A 42 40.19 -7.31 11.88
CA ARG A 42 40.99 -7.23 10.63
C ARG A 42 40.18 -7.23 9.34
N TYR A 43 38.88 -7.54 9.40
CA TYR A 43 37.93 -7.40 8.28
C TYR A 43 37.06 -6.12 8.37
N TRP A 44 37.44 -5.15 9.21
CA TRP A 44 36.62 -3.98 9.53
C TRP A 44 36.57 -2.96 8.38
N THR A 45 37.66 -2.77 7.66
CA THR A 45 37.78 -1.70 6.64
C THR A 45 37.08 -2.06 5.33
N LEU A 46 37.18 -3.30 4.87
CA LEU A 46 36.51 -3.78 3.65
C LEU A 46 35.00 -3.95 3.86
N PHE A 47 34.57 -4.38 5.06
CA PHE A 47 33.15 -4.48 5.40
C PHE A 47 32.52 -3.09 5.58
N CYS A 48 33.22 -2.12 6.19
CA CYS A 48 32.74 -0.73 6.25
C CYS A 48 32.65 -0.07 4.86
N GLY A 49 33.61 -0.31 3.95
CA GLY A 49 33.58 0.25 2.60
C GLY A 49 32.40 -0.24 1.76
N LEU A 50 32.15 -1.56 1.75
CA LEU A 50 30.99 -2.14 1.04
C LEU A 50 29.66 -1.77 1.69
N VAL A 51 29.59 -1.68 3.01
CA VAL A 51 28.39 -1.22 3.74
C VAL A 51 28.10 0.26 3.42
N LEU A 52 29.11 1.13 3.36
CA LEU A 52 28.95 2.53 2.98
C LEU A 52 28.48 2.69 1.52
N VAL A 53 28.95 1.86 0.58
CA VAL A 53 28.49 1.86 -0.82
C VAL A 53 27.05 1.34 -0.93
N PHE A 54 26.66 0.31 -0.17
CA PHE A 54 25.27 -0.17 -0.14
C PHE A 54 24.29 0.85 0.48
N PHE A 55 24.71 1.63 1.48
CA PHE A 55 23.88 2.70 2.04
C PHE A 55 23.62 3.86 1.06
N THR A 56 24.48 4.07 0.06
CA THR A 56 24.32 5.19 -0.91
C THR A 56 23.24 4.98 -1.97
N LEU A 57 22.56 3.82 -2.01
CA LEU A 57 21.57 3.49 -3.04
C LEU A 57 20.08 3.57 -2.62
N CYS A 58 19.72 3.72 -1.33
CA CYS A 58 18.33 4.05 -0.92
C CYS A 58 18.22 5.58 -0.67
N HIS A 59 18.27 6.43 -1.71
CA HIS A 59 18.00 7.88 -1.59
C HIS A 59 16.49 8.18 -1.58
N GLY A 60 15.78 7.71 -0.55
CA GLY A 60 14.39 8.12 -0.28
C GLY A 60 14.34 9.05 0.92
N GLU A 61 13.71 10.22 0.79
CA GLU A 61 13.53 11.12 1.94
C GLU A 61 12.50 10.52 2.90
N ILE A 62 12.88 10.41 4.18
CA ILE A 62 12.03 9.88 5.23
C ILE A 62 11.43 11.04 6.01
N CYS A 63 10.11 11.08 6.11
CA CYS A 63 9.37 12.11 6.81
C CYS A 63 8.65 11.53 8.02
N GLY A 64 8.82 12.13 9.19
CA GLY A 64 8.22 11.65 10.44
C GLY A 64 8.79 12.35 11.69
N PRO A 65 8.31 11.98 12.90
CA PRO A 65 7.36 10.90 13.17
C PRO A 65 5.90 11.32 12.96
N GLY A 66 5.17 10.62 12.09
CA GLY A 66 3.75 10.86 11.81
C GLY A 66 3.46 12.21 11.13
N ILE A 67 2.42 12.25 10.29
CA ILE A 67 2.05 13.47 9.57
C ILE A 67 0.55 13.68 9.66
N ASP A 68 0.17 14.77 10.32
CA ASP A 68 -1.20 15.27 10.36
C ASP A 68 -1.36 16.47 9.42
N ILE A 69 -2.23 16.31 8.43
CA ILE A 69 -2.65 17.35 7.50
C ILE A 69 -4.12 17.62 7.80
N GLY A 70 -4.43 18.78 8.36
CA GLY A 70 -5.83 19.15 8.54
C GLY A 70 -6.08 20.64 8.53
N ASN A 71 -7.36 21.00 8.33
CA ASN A 71 -7.91 22.35 8.23
C ASN A 71 -7.41 23.22 7.06
N ASP A 72 -6.13 23.13 6.71
CA ASP A 72 -5.47 23.92 5.68
C ASP A 72 -4.75 23.00 4.67
N ILE A 73 -5.12 23.16 3.40
CA ILE A 73 -4.57 22.40 2.28
C ILE A 73 -3.09 22.73 2.02
N ASN A 74 -2.60 23.89 2.46
CA ASN A 74 -1.18 24.23 2.33
C ASN A 74 -0.27 23.32 3.17
N ASN A 75 -0.82 22.59 4.14
CA ASN A 75 -0.06 21.63 4.96
C ASN A 75 0.43 20.42 4.15
N PHE A 76 -0.14 20.17 2.96
CA PHE A 76 0.34 19.15 2.04
C PHE A 76 1.79 19.36 1.58
N LYS A 77 2.33 20.59 1.65
CA LYS A 77 3.75 20.88 1.35
C LYS A 77 4.75 20.03 2.15
N ARG A 78 4.33 19.52 3.32
CA ARG A 78 5.11 18.61 4.15
C ARG A 78 5.43 17.28 3.47
N LEU A 79 4.74 16.95 2.38
CA LEU A 79 4.89 15.70 1.63
C LEU A 79 5.73 15.85 0.34
N GLU A 80 6.13 17.06 -0.06
CA GLU A 80 6.72 17.35 -1.39
C GLU A 80 7.93 16.49 -1.74
N ASN A 81 8.80 16.22 -0.77
CA ASN A 81 10.00 15.40 -0.99
C ASN A 81 9.92 14.01 -0.37
N CYS A 82 8.86 13.71 0.39
CA CYS A 82 8.75 12.48 1.14
C CYS A 82 8.60 11.27 0.22
N THR A 83 9.53 10.32 0.36
CA THR A 83 9.43 8.99 -0.24
C THR A 83 8.79 8.00 0.71
N VAL A 84 9.11 8.12 2.00
CA VAL A 84 8.62 7.25 3.06
C VAL A 84 8.07 8.10 4.20
N VAL A 85 6.84 7.84 4.61
CA VAL A 85 6.31 8.37 5.88
C VAL A 85 6.60 7.37 6.99
N GLU A 86 7.49 7.76 7.91
CA GLU A 86 7.73 7.04 9.15
C GLU A 86 6.68 7.45 10.19
N GLY A 87 5.77 6.53 10.47
CA GLY A 87 4.58 6.73 11.28
C GLY A 87 3.31 6.63 10.43
N TYR A 88 2.27 7.36 10.85
CA TYR A 88 0.99 7.43 10.16
C TYR A 88 0.89 8.67 9.27
N LEU A 89 -0.04 8.66 8.33
CA LEU A 89 -0.47 9.83 7.57
C LEU A 89 -1.98 10.05 7.79
N GLN A 90 -2.35 11.19 8.35
CA GLN A 90 -3.74 11.60 8.57
C GLN A 90 -4.06 12.84 7.74
N ILE A 91 -5.18 12.79 7.03
CA ILE A 91 -5.73 13.90 6.25
C ILE A 91 -7.15 14.16 6.76
N LEU A 92 -7.32 15.25 7.51
CA LEU A 92 -8.49 15.47 8.37
C LEU A 92 -9.14 16.82 8.11
N LEU A 93 -10.47 16.86 8.11
CA LEU A 93 -11.25 18.11 8.25
C LEU A 93 -10.88 19.19 7.21
N ILE A 94 -10.61 18.77 5.97
CA ILE A 94 -10.40 19.69 4.86
C ILE A 94 -11.78 20.03 4.30
N GLY A 95 -12.39 21.05 4.90
CA GLY A 95 -13.72 21.52 4.57
C GLY A 95 -13.74 22.46 3.37
N ASP A 96 -14.93 22.59 2.79
CA ASP A 96 -15.18 23.42 1.61
C ASP A 96 -15.35 24.90 1.98
N LYS A 97 -14.28 25.52 2.49
CA LYS A 97 -14.36 26.92 2.95
C LYS A 97 -14.54 27.91 1.79
N ASN A 98 -14.15 27.53 0.57
CA ASN A 98 -14.03 28.46 -0.57
C ASN A 98 -14.56 27.91 -1.91
N ASN A 99 -15.27 26.77 -1.98
CA ASN A 99 -15.72 26.08 -3.22
C ASN A 99 -14.61 25.67 -4.22
N ASN A 100 -13.36 26.08 -3.99
CA ASN A 100 -12.24 25.88 -4.92
C ASN A 100 -11.33 24.69 -4.55
N ASN A 101 -11.64 23.95 -3.47
CA ASN A 101 -10.79 22.83 -3.02
C ASN A 101 -10.58 21.80 -4.13
N HIS A 102 -11.60 21.59 -4.96
CA HIS A 102 -11.56 20.69 -6.11
C HIS A 102 -10.46 21.06 -7.13
N GLU A 103 -10.34 22.34 -7.46
CA GLU A 103 -9.30 22.84 -8.36
C GLU A 103 -7.91 22.70 -7.73
N VAL A 104 -7.80 22.96 -6.43
CA VAL A 104 -6.52 22.83 -5.71
C VAL A 104 -6.08 21.37 -5.63
N PHE A 105 -6.97 20.43 -5.33
CA PHE A 105 -6.62 19.00 -5.29
C PHE A 105 -6.16 18.44 -6.64
N ARG A 106 -6.56 19.06 -7.75
CA ARG A 106 -6.09 18.68 -9.10
C ARG A 106 -4.67 19.15 -9.39
N THR A 107 -4.19 20.19 -8.71
CA THR A 107 -2.82 20.68 -8.87
C THR A 107 -1.83 20.02 -7.91
N LEU A 108 -2.33 19.43 -6.82
CA LEU A 108 -1.52 18.72 -5.83
C LEU A 108 -1.22 17.29 -6.26
N SER A 109 0.06 16.93 -6.23
CA SER A 109 0.51 15.56 -6.43
C SER A 109 1.83 15.29 -5.69
N PHE A 110 1.92 14.13 -5.04
CA PHE A 110 3.07 13.66 -4.27
C PHE A 110 3.59 12.33 -4.82
N PRO A 111 4.12 12.31 -6.07
CA PRO A 111 4.51 11.08 -6.74
C PRO A 111 5.74 10.41 -6.12
N LYS A 112 6.50 11.10 -5.28
CA LYS A 112 7.64 10.50 -4.57
C LYS A 112 7.20 9.55 -3.47
N LEU A 113 6.03 9.75 -2.89
CA LEU A 113 5.54 8.96 -1.76
C LEU A 113 5.21 7.55 -2.23
N THR A 114 5.96 6.57 -1.73
CA THR A 114 5.80 5.15 -2.08
C THR A 114 5.39 4.28 -0.91
N MET A 115 5.60 4.75 0.32
CA MET A 115 5.39 3.92 1.50
C MET A 115 4.97 4.70 2.73
N ILE A 116 4.03 4.11 3.49
CA ILE A 116 3.63 4.55 4.82
C ILE A 116 3.88 3.39 5.79
N THR A 117 4.57 3.64 6.90
CA THR A 117 4.94 2.53 7.80
C THR A 117 3.80 2.07 8.72
N ASP A 118 2.88 2.96 9.07
CA ASP A 118 1.80 2.66 10.01
C ASP A 118 0.46 2.59 9.27
N TYR A 119 -0.37 3.63 9.32
CA TYR A 119 -1.67 3.66 8.64
C TYR A 119 -1.89 4.97 7.85
N LEU A 120 -2.79 4.91 6.87
CA LEU A 120 -3.32 6.06 6.15
C LEU A 120 -4.77 6.29 6.57
N LEU A 121 -5.11 7.51 6.99
CA LEU A 121 -6.47 7.87 7.36
C LEU A 121 -6.89 9.16 6.66
N LEU A 122 -8.03 9.12 5.99
CA LEU A 122 -8.72 10.28 5.44
C LEU A 122 -10.10 10.41 6.10
N PHE A 123 -10.39 11.59 6.64
CA PHE A 123 -11.65 11.87 7.32
C PHE A 123 -12.16 13.27 6.99
N ARG A 124 -13.39 13.36 6.48
CA ARG A 124 -14.07 14.62 6.13
C ARG A 124 -13.21 15.53 5.26
N VAL A 125 -12.81 15.01 4.11
CA VAL A 125 -12.08 15.75 3.07
C VAL A 125 -13.05 15.99 1.91
N SER A 126 -13.31 17.27 1.62
CA SER A 126 -14.16 17.70 0.50
C SER A 126 -13.33 18.15 -0.70
N GLY A 127 -13.81 17.90 -1.91
CA GLY A 127 -13.17 18.30 -3.17
C GLY A 127 -12.14 17.31 -3.72
N LEU A 128 -11.73 16.30 -2.96
CA LEU A 128 -10.83 15.25 -3.42
C LEU A 128 -11.61 14.17 -4.18
N GLU A 129 -11.37 14.04 -5.50
CA GLU A 129 -12.08 13.07 -6.36
C GLU A 129 -11.44 11.68 -6.40
N SER A 130 -10.10 11.59 -6.29
CA SER A 130 -9.36 10.33 -6.35
C SER A 130 -8.04 10.45 -5.60
N LEU A 131 -7.58 9.39 -4.90
CA LEU A 131 -6.24 9.41 -4.30
C LEU A 131 -5.14 9.22 -5.34
N SER A 132 -5.48 8.84 -6.57
CA SER A 132 -4.52 8.74 -7.68
C SER A 132 -3.83 10.07 -7.98
N THR A 133 -4.52 11.20 -7.77
CA THR A 133 -3.95 12.54 -7.99
C THR A 133 -2.90 12.86 -6.93
N LEU A 134 -3.19 12.54 -5.67
CA LEU A 134 -2.30 12.80 -4.53
C LEU A 134 -1.14 11.81 -4.46
N PHE A 135 -1.41 10.50 -4.52
CA PHE A 135 -0.46 9.45 -4.20
C PHE A 135 -0.37 8.39 -5.32
N PRO A 136 0.04 8.78 -6.55
CA PRO A 136 0.03 7.87 -7.68
C PRO A 136 0.95 6.65 -7.51
N ASN A 137 2.02 6.78 -6.72
CA ASN A 137 3.04 5.74 -6.54
C ASN A 137 3.04 5.08 -5.16
N LEU A 138 2.02 5.33 -4.31
CA LEU A 138 1.91 4.65 -3.03
C LEU A 138 1.75 3.15 -3.25
N ALA A 139 2.76 2.39 -2.84
CA ALA A 139 2.87 0.96 -3.12
C ALA A 139 2.66 0.08 -1.89
N VAL A 140 3.05 0.57 -0.70
CA VAL A 140 3.05 -0.24 0.52
C VAL A 140 2.53 0.54 1.73
N ILE A 141 1.62 -0.08 2.48
CA ILE A 141 1.24 0.35 3.84
C ILE A 141 1.60 -0.78 4.80
N ARG A 142 2.60 -0.58 5.66
CA ARG A 142 3.13 -1.68 6.48
C ARG A 142 2.26 -2.03 7.70
N GLY A 143 1.47 -1.11 8.24
CA GLY A 143 0.61 -1.43 9.39
C GLY A 143 1.35 -1.78 10.68
N ARG A 144 2.53 -1.20 10.93
CA ARG A 144 3.28 -1.41 12.20
C ARG A 144 2.41 -1.02 13.40
N ASN A 145 1.82 0.16 13.32
CA ASN A 145 0.71 0.61 14.18
C ASN A 145 -0.55 0.77 13.33
N LEU A 146 -1.71 0.59 13.96
CA LEU A 146 -3.01 0.61 13.30
C LEU A 146 -3.90 1.67 13.94
N PHE A 147 -4.80 2.26 13.15
CA PHE A 147 -5.89 3.05 13.69
C PHE A 147 -7.00 2.09 14.12
N TYR A 148 -7.07 1.81 15.42
CA TYR A 148 -7.76 0.63 15.96
C TYR A 148 -7.18 -0.66 15.34
N ASN A 149 -7.87 -1.27 14.38
CA ASN A 149 -7.43 -2.47 13.66
C ASN A 149 -7.21 -2.21 12.16
N TYR A 150 -7.26 -0.96 11.73
CA TYR A 150 -7.24 -0.58 10.31
C TYR A 150 -5.91 0.07 9.91
N ALA A 151 -5.41 -0.32 8.74
CA ALA A 151 -4.23 0.26 8.09
C ALA A 151 -4.60 1.32 7.04
N LEU A 152 -5.82 1.23 6.48
CA LEU A 152 -6.38 2.22 5.57
C LEU A 152 -7.79 2.59 6.03
N VAL A 153 -8.04 3.88 6.23
CA VAL A 153 -9.36 4.40 6.62
C VAL A 153 -9.75 5.52 5.66
N ILE A 154 -10.89 5.36 5.00
CA ILE A 154 -11.51 6.35 4.11
C ILE A 154 -12.94 6.58 4.60
N PHE A 155 -13.17 7.68 5.32
CA PHE A 155 -14.42 7.91 6.04
C PHE A 155 -14.99 9.30 5.78
N GLU A 156 -16.25 9.37 5.33
CA GLU A 156 -16.97 10.62 5.06
C GLU A 156 -16.25 11.53 4.02
N LEU A 157 -15.73 10.96 2.93
CA LEU A 157 -15.26 11.75 1.78
C LEU A 157 -16.40 11.96 0.78
N THR A 158 -16.94 13.18 0.77
CA THR A 158 -18.17 13.52 0.03
C THR A 158 -17.99 13.60 -1.48
N SER A 159 -16.77 13.87 -1.96
CA SER A 159 -16.46 14.08 -3.38
C SER A 159 -15.67 12.94 -4.02
N LEU A 160 -15.29 11.92 -3.24
CA LEU A 160 -14.42 10.84 -3.70
C LEU A 160 -15.20 9.90 -4.62
N LYS A 161 -14.70 9.73 -5.84
CA LYS A 161 -15.30 8.91 -6.91
C LYS A 161 -14.65 7.54 -7.03
N ASP A 162 -13.36 7.45 -6.75
CA ASP A 162 -12.59 6.21 -6.75
C ASP A 162 -11.44 6.29 -5.75
N ILE A 163 -10.97 5.13 -5.28
CA ILE A 163 -9.79 5.09 -4.39
C ILE A 163 -8.52 5.40 -5.21
N GLY A 164 -8.40 4.84 -6.42
CA GLY A 164 -7.35 5.23 -7.36
C GLY A 164 -5.90 4.90 -6.95
N LEU A 165 -5.68 4.10 -5.90
CA LEU A 165 -4.34 3.69 -5.46
C LEU A 165 -3.78 2.55 -6.34
N TYR A 166 -3.65 2.79 -7.64
CA TYR A 166 -3.35 1.75 -8.64
C TYR A 166 -1.96 1.12 -8.54
N ASN A 167 -1.06 1.69 -7.76
CA ASN A 167 0.25 1.10 -7.46
C ASN A 167 0.30 0.39 -6.10
N LEU A 168 -0.78 0.41 -5.30
CA LEU A 168 -0.83 -0.26 -4.01
C LEU A 168 -0.78 -1.78 -4.21
N ARG A 169 0.31 -2.39 -3.73
CA ARG A 169 0.58 -3.83 -3.88
C ARG A 169 0.44 -4.61 -2.59
N ASN A 170 0.71 -3.96 -1.45
CA ASN A 170 0.79 -4.68 -0.19
C ASN A 170 0.31 -3.81 0.97
N ILE A 171 -0.67 -4.32 1.71
CA ILE A 171 -0.97 -3.91 3.07
C ILE A 171 -0.56 -5.07 3.98
N THR A 172 0.58 -4.90 4.67
CA THR A 172 1.22 -6.03 5.36
C THR A 172 0.46 -6.45 6.62
N ARG A 173 -0.16 -5.50 7.32
CA ARG A 173 -0.92 -5.77 8.54
C ARG A 173 -2.07 -4.78 8.69
N GLY A 174 -3.19 -5.27 9.20
CA GLY A 174 -4.40 -4.48 9.47
C GLY A 174 -5.45 -4.62 8.39
N ALA A 175 -6.68 -4.26 8.72
CA ALA A 175 -7.83 -4.26 7.80
C ALA A 175 -7.98 -2.90 7.08
N ILE A 176 -8.94 -2.80 6.16
CA ILE A 176 -9.39 -1.52 5.60
C ILE A 176 -10.78 -1.14 6.13
N ARG A 177 -11.03 0.16 6.27
CA ARG A 177 -12.35 0.72 6.58
C ARG A 177 -12.70 1.77 5.53
N ILE A 178 -13.70 1.48 4.70
CA ILE A 178 -14.19 2.40 3.66
C ILE A 178 -15.67 2.63 3.90
N GLU A 179 -16.02 3.81 4.41
CA GLU A 179 -17.37 4.02 4.92
C GLU A 179 -17.90 5.43 4.66
N LYS A 180 -19.20 5.52 4.35
CA LYS A 180 -19.93 6.79 4.14
C LYS A 180 -19.35 7.69 3.04
N ASN A 181 -18.94 7.11 1.92
CA ASN A 181 -18.47 7.85 0.75
C ASN A 181 -19.55 7.78 -0.36
N PRO A 182 -20.45 8.76 -0.45
CA PRO A 182 -21.68 8.66 -1.25
C PRO A 182 -21.44 8.62 -2.77
N GLU A 183 -20.32 9.15 -3.26
CA GLU A 183 -19.97 9.16 -4.68
C GLU A 183 -18.96 8.08 -5.09
N LEU A 184 -18.52 7.24 -4.15
CA LEU A 184 -17.43 6.30 -4.35
C LEU A 184 -17.88 5.04 -5.11
N CYS A 185 -17.26 4.81 -6.27
CA CYS A 185 -17.40 3.64 -7.13
C CYS A 185 -16.08 2.83 -7.22
N TYR A 186 -16.03 1.81 -8.09
CA TYR A 186 -14.88 0.90 -8.28
C TYR A 186 -14.51 0.07 -7.02
N LEU A 187 -15.46 -0.17 -6.12
CA LEU A 187 -15.22 -0.99 -4.93
C LEU A 187 -15.20 -2.49 -5.25
N ASP A 188 -16.12 -2.96 -6.09
CA ASP A 188 -16.25 -4.37 -6.45
C ASP A 188 -15.25 -4.82 -7.54
N SER A 189 -14.65 -3.85 -8.25
CA SER A 189 -13.62 -4.10 -9.27
C SER A 189 -12.23 -4.26 -8.67
N VAL A 190 -12.04 -4.03 -7.37
CA VAL A 190 -10.74 -4.23 -6.68
C VAL A 190 -10.80 -5.51 -5.85
N ASP A 191 -9.86 -6.41 -6.13
CA ASP A 191 -9.67 -7.65 -5.40
C ASP A 191 -8.66 -7.44 -4.25
N TRP A 192 -9.17 -7.20 -3.04
CA TRP A 192 -8.34 -6.96 -1.87
C TRP A 192 -7.54 -8.18 -1.43
N SER A 193 -7.95 -9.40 -1.81
CA SER A 193 -7.21 -10.62 -1.45
C SER A 193 -5.82 -10.69 -2.07
N LEU A 194 -5.60 -9.94 -3.17
CA LEU A 194 -4.29 -9.81 -3.81
C LEU A 194 -3.37 -8.78 -3.13
N ILE A 195 -3.92 -7.94 -2.24
CA ILE A 195 -3.21 -6.81 -1.61
C ILE A 195 -2.93 -7.11 -0.12
N MET A 196 -3.78 -7.91 0.53
CA MET A 196 -3.71 -8.14 1.97
C MET A 196 -4.26 -9.52 2.39
N ASP A 197 -3.65 -10.11 3.42
CA ASP A 197 -4.08 -11.41 3.96
C ASP A 197 -5.31 -11.29 4.90
N ALA A 198 -5.50 -10.13 5.53
CA ALA A 198 -6.51 -9.91 6.57
C ALA A 198 -7.88 -9.45 6.03
N GLU A 199 -8.28 -9.90 4.83
CA GLU A 199 -9.46 -9.41 4.12
C GLU A 199 -10.78 -9.58 4.90
N PHE A 200 -10.90 -10.66 5.69
CA PHE A 200 -12.10 -10.98 6.47
C PHE A 200 -12.49 -9.91 7.50
N ASN A 201 -11.54 -9.05 7.88
CA ASN A 201 -11.76 -7.97 8.85
C ASN A 201 -12.06 -6.62 8.18
N ASN A 202 -12.16 -6.58 6.85
CA ASN A 202 -12.45 -5.35 6.10
C ASN A 202 -13.89 -4.88 6.36
N TYR A 203 -14.04 -3.58 6.55
CA TYR A 203 -15.35 -2.94 6.76
C TYR A 203 -15.65 -1.98 5.62
N VAL A 204 -16.62 -2.33 4.78
CA VAL A 204 -17.05 -1.51 3.64
C VAL A 204 -18.56 -1.32 3.70
N ALA A 205 -19.03 -0.11 4.00
CA ALA A 205 -20.47 0.15 4.20
C ALA A 205 -20.87 1.61 3.93
N GLY A 206 -22.11 1.84 3.51
CA GLY A 206 -22.64 3.20 3.31
C GLY A 206 -21.96 4.00 2.19
N ASN A 207 -21.34 3.31 1.22
CA ASN A 207 -20.83 3.93 -0.01
C ASN A 207 -21.90 3.87 -1.11
N LYS A 208 -21.59 4.41 -2.30
CA LYS A 208 -22.49 4.30 -3.47
C LYS A 208 -22.79 2.83 -3.79
N GLN A 209 -24.03 2.54 -4.17
CA GLN A 209 -24.41 1.18 -4.53
C GLN A 209 -23.75 0.79 -5.85
N SER A 210 -23.15 -0.40 -5.93
CA SER A 210 -22.47 -0.86 -7.15
C SER A 210 -23.37 -0.86 -8.39
N LYS A 211 -24.68 -1.04 -8.22
CA LYS A 211 -25.67 -1.00 -9.33
C LYS A 211 -25.87 0.39 -9.93
N GLU A 212 -25.57 1.44 -9.16
CA GLU A 212 -25.63 2.84 -9.60
C GLU A 212 -24.29 3.31 -10.18
N CYS A 213 -23.24 2.51 -10.04
CA CYS A 213 -21.94 2.75 -10.63
C CYS A 213 -21.89 2.19 -12.07
N GLY A 214 -21.37 3.00 -12.99
CA GLY A 214 -21.05 2.58 -14.36
C GLY A 214 -19.61 2.12 -14.49
N ASP A 215 -19.18 1.20 -13.62
CA ASP A 215 -17.77 0.78 -13.53
C ASP A 215 -17.38 -0.03 -14.77
N VAL A 216 -16.42 0.49 -15.55
CA VAL A 216 -15.91 -0.16 -16.75
C VAL A 216 -14.40 -0.13 -16.73
N CYS A 217 -13.78 -1.31 -16.68
CA CYS A 217 -12.32 -1.43 -16.68
C CYS A 217 -11.71 -1.18 -18.07
N PRO A 218 -10.41 -0.80 -18.12
CA PRO A 218 -9.68 -0.53 -19.36
C PRO A 218 -9.83 -1.61 -20.44
N GLY A 219 -10.10 -1.16 -21.67
CA GLY A 219 -10.16 -2.02 -22.85
C GLY A 219 -11.45 -2.83 -23.04
N ILE A 220 -12.38 -2.84 -22.06
CA ILE A 220 -13.65 -3.57 -22.19
C ILE A 220 -14.51 -2.99 -23.31
N MET A 221 -14.64 -1.66 -23.41
CA MET A 221 -15.45 -1.01 -24.45
C MET A 221 -14.88 -1.20 -25.87
N GLU A 222 -13.58 -1.48 -25.97
CA GLU A 222 -12.88 -1.70 -27.24
C GLU A 222 -12.76 -3.20 -27.59
N GLU A 223 -13.46 -4.07 -26.85
CA GLU A 223 -13.40 -5.54 -26.96
C GLU A 223 -11.98 -6.11 -26.82
N LYS A 224 -11.09 -5.38 -26.14
CA LYS A 224 -9.69 -5.74 -25.88
C LYS A 224 -9.40 -5.60 -24.39
N PRO A 225 -9.96 -6.48 -23.54
CA PRO A 225 -9.77 -6.37 -22.09
C PRO A 225 -8.28 -6.41 -21.74
N GLN A 226 -7.82 -5.39 -21.01
CA GLN A 226 -6.40 -5.25 -20.64
C GLN A 226 -6.11 -5.77 -19.23
N CYS A 227 -7.13 -5.82 -18.38
CA CYS A 227 -6.95 -6.13 -16.97
C CYS A 227 -7.03 -7.64 -16.68
N ILE A 228 -6.43 -8.06 -15.57
CA ILE A 228 -6.59 -9.43 -15.08
C ILE A 228 -8.04 -9.69 -14.66
N LYS A 229 -8.45 -10.95 -14.77
CA LYS A 229 -9.76 -11.43 -14.30
C LYS A 229 -9.52 -12.35 -13.09
N THR A 230 -10.25 -12.15 -12.01
CA THR A 230 -10.20 -13.03 -10.84
C THR A 230 -11.61 -13.38 -10.39
N ASN A 231 -11.76 -14.51 -9.69
CA ASN A 231 -13.00 -14.83 -9.00
C ASN A 231 -12.87 -14.37 -7.54
N PHE A 232 -13.58 -13.30 -7.21
CA PHE A 232 -13.57 -12.71 -5.87
C PHE A 232 -15.02 -12.60 -5.38
N LYS A 233 -15.31 -13.16 -4.20
CA LYS A 233 -16.65 -13.21 -3.61
C LYS A 233 -17.72 -13.79 -4.56
N GLY A 234 -17.34 -14.75 -5.40
CA GLY A 234 -18.23 -15.38 -6.38
C GLY A 234 -18.51 -14.54 -7.62
N ASN A 235 -17.83 -13.38 -7.77
CA ASN A 235 -17.91 -12.53 -8.96
C ASN A 235 -16.63 -12.71 -9.80
N ASP A 236 -16.77 -13.29 -10.98
CA ASP A 236 -15.69 -13.44 -11.95
C ASP A 236 -15.68 -12.26 -12.92
N ASN A 237 -14.86 -11.24 -12.62
CA ASN A 237 -14.81 -9.99 -13.38
C ASN A 237 -13.38 -9.42 -13.49
N HIS A 238 -13.19 -8.49 -14.42
CA HIS A 238 -11.94 -7.76 -14.60
C HIS A 238 -11.65 -6.86 -13.40
N ARG A 239 -10.37 -6.75 -13.05
CA ARG A 239 -9.94 -6.01 -11.87
C ARG A 239 -9.28 -4.67 -12.23
N CYS A 240 -9.84 -3.59 -11.73
CA CYS A 240 -9.36 -2.24 -11.99
C CYS A 240 -9.63 -1.31 -10.82
N TRP A 241 -8.74 -0.32 -10.68
CA TRP A 241 -8.88 0.76 -9.71
C TRP A 241 -9.72 1.91 -10.24
N THR A 242 -9.65 2.16 -11.55
CA THR A 242 -10.39 3.19 -12.27
C THR A 242 -10.65 2.75 -13.71
N SER A 243 -11.36 3.56 -14.50
CA SER A 243 -11.55 3.33 -15.94
C SER A 243 -10.26 3.29 -16.76
N ASN A 244 -9.16 3.79 -16.21
CA ASN A 244 -7.89 3.95 -16.91
C ASN A 244 -6.76 3.09 -16.32
N HIS A 245 -6.95 2.48 -15.15
CA HIS A 245 -5.90 1.74 -14.45
C HIS A 245 -6.40 0.38 -13.98
N CYS A 246 -5.78 -0.69 -14.52
CA CYS A 246 -6.00 -2.05 -14.05
C CYS A 246 -5.39 -2.27 -12.67
N GLN A 247 -5.96 -3.22 -11.92
CA GLN A 247 -5.27 -3.81 -10.79
C GLN A 247 -4.17 -4.73 -11.34
N LYS A 248 -2.98 -4.53 -10.83
CA LYS A 248 -1.77 -5.23 -11.28
C LYS A 248 -1.43 -6.37 -10.34
#